data_AF-A0A1D9PYY9-F1
#
_entry.id   AF-A0A1D9PYY9-F1
#
_cell.length_a   1.000
_cell.length_b   1.000
_cell.length_c   1.000
_cell.angle_alpha   90.00
_cell.angle_beta   90.00
_cell.angle_gamma   90.00
#
_symmetry.space_group_name_H-M   'P 1'
#
loop_
_entity.id
_entity.type
_entity.pdbx_description
1 polymer ?
#
loop_
_entity_poly.entity_id
_entity_poly.type
_entity_poly.pdbx_seq_one_letter_code
_entity_poly.pdbx_strand_id
1 'polypeptide(L)'
;MHFVHDLTESLTPGSAVISIGDKRYEESIKRWAVTAEKRAFFLQHHQKYRRQFFVPPSLGLRHGLATVGGTVNLTGMGGLTLGGGYGYLSGAYGTVVDNLLSVQMVLASGEIITVSERQYPELFWAVRRAGAASGVVTEFVFRAHKQENLVWASMLAFPPDKLSSILECANHVIDVSKGEATTMVGFATPQLDLPSCIMTVVFYNGPEQSAKALFEPILKLDPLLNTTAMIPYPEVNTFHNTNVPDGARRTMKDSTFTTPVDIPFVESMFNDYVSFIQSTPDAQKTLILYEFISPHKIMSVPQNATSFANHGPYGNVVFVTAWTDPEHDTVCREWTRNMARKARNQLLKTRGAGEGVGEYANYEGRFPSPYE
;
A
#
# COMPACT_ATOMS: atom_id res chain seq x y z
N MET A 1 -12.56 -29.52 -8.37
CA MET A 1 -13.72 -28.95 -9.09
C MET A 1 -13.22 -27.72 -9.83
N HIS A 2 -13.21 -27.77 -11.16
CA HIS A 2 -12.57 -26.78 -12.03
C HIS A 2 -13.36 -25.45 -12.04
N PHE A 3 -12.78 -24.38 -11.51
CA PHE A 3 -13.32 -23.01 -11.58
C PHE A 3 -12.99 -22.29 -12.92
N VAL A 4 -12.48 -23.01 -13.92
CA VAL A 4 -11.79 -22.41 -15.10
C VAL A 4 -12.65 -22.39 -16.38
N HIS A 5 -13.95 -22.71 -16.31
CA HIS A 5 -14.75 -22.91 -17.54
C HIS A 5 -15.36 -21.66 -18.17
N ASP A 6 -15.40 -20.50 -17.50
CA ASP A 6 -15.98 -19.26 -18.05
C ASP A 6 -15.00 -18.08 -17.98
N LEU A 7 -13.86 -18.19 -18.66
CA LEU A 7 -12.94 -17.07 -18.89
C LEU A 7 -13.38 -16.32 -20.15
N THR A 8 -13.76 -15.06 -20.03
CA THR A 8 -14.28 -14.27 -21.16
C THR A 8 -13.20 -13.66 -22.05
N GLU A 9 -11.97 -13.43 -21.59
CA GLU A 9 -10.86 -12.87 -22.38
C GLU A 9 -9.47 -13.23 -21.82
N SER A 10 -8.42 -13.33 -22.67
CA SER A 10 -7.02 -13.58 -22.27
C SER A 10 -6.05 -12.64 -22.99
N LEU A 11 -4.89 -12.30 -22.38
CA LEU A 11 -3.83 -11.48 -22.97
C LEU A 11 -2.55 -12.32 -23.28
N THR A 12 -1.88 -12.01 -24.40
CA THR A 12 -0.79 -12.75 -25.11
C THR A 12 0.31 -13.30 -24.21
N PRO A 13 0.93 -14.52 -24.39
CA PRO A 13 1.80 -15.31 -23.47
C PRO A 13 3.18 -14.75 -23.04
N GLY A 14 3.70 -15.19 -21.89
CA GLY A 14 5.07 -14.98 -21.38
C GLY A 14 5.42 -16.04 -20.33
N SER A 15 6.69 -16.44 -20.21
CA SER A 15 7.13 -17.63 -19.45
C SER A 15 7.86 -17.27 -18.17
N ALA A 16 7.53 -17.91 -17.04
CA ALA A 16 8.33 -17.85 -15.81
C ALA A 16 8.86 -19.23 -15.44
N VAL A 17 10.07 -19.22 -14.88
CA VAL A 17 10.74 -20.42 -14.37
C VAL A 17 10.78 -20.32 -12.85
N ILE A 18 10.18 -21.27 -12.16
CA ILE A 18 10.28 -21.44 -10.70
C ILE A 18 11.13 -22.69 -10.46
N SER A 19 12.22 -22.56 -9.71
CA SER A 19 13.06 -23.70 -9.33
C SER A 19 12.92 -23.98 -7.83
N ILE A 20 12.58 -25.22 -7.48
CA ILE A 20 12.53 -25.69 -6.08
C ILE A 20 13.41 -26.95 -6.01
N GLY A 21 14.59 -26.82 -5.39
CA GLY A 21 15.63 -27.86 -5.47
C GLY A 21 16.07 -28.10 -6.92
N ASP A 22 16.19 -29.37 -7.32
CA ASP A 22 16.54 -29.77 -8.70
C ASP A 22 15.36 -29.72 -9.68
N LYS A 23 14.14 -29.39 -9.21
CA LYS A 23 12.94 -29.34 -10.04
C LYS A 23 12.74 -27.95 -10.62
N ARG A 24 12.58 -27.89 -11.95
CA ARG A 24 12.32 -26.69 -12.73
C ARG A 24 10.87 -26.71 -13.22
N TYR A 25 10.08 -25.73 -12.80
CA TYR A 25 8.70 -25.52 -13.23
C TYR A 25 8.68 -24.36 -14.22
N GLU A 26 8.42 -24.65 -15.50
CA GLU A 26 8.19 -23.63 -16.53
C GLU A 26 6.70 -23.54 -16.81
N GLU A 27 6.08 -22.44 -16.41
CA GLU A 27 4.70 -22.14 -16.79
C GLU A 27 4.61 -20.81 -17.53
N SER A 28 3.80 -20.79 -18.57
CA SER A 28 3.37 -19.57 -19.25
C SER A 28 2.35 -18.83 -18.38
N ILE A 29 2.81 -17.97 -17.47
CA ILE A 29 1.91 -17.28 -16.53
C ILE A 29 1.31 -16.06 -17.18
N LYS A 30 0.13 -16.25 -17.79
CA LYS A 30 -0.77 -15.17 -18.19
C LYS A 30 -2.22 -15.61 -18.16
N ARG A 31 -2.94 -15.31 -17.07
CA ARG A 31 -4.41 -15.26 -17.06
C ARG A 31 -4.88 -14.21 -16.05
N TRP A 32 -5.48 -13.16 -16.59
CA TRP A 32 -6.47 -12.38 -15.86
C TRP A 32 -7.82 -12.79 -16.36
N ALA A 33 -8.79 -12.91 -15.47
CA ALA A 33 -10.16 -13.09 -15.88
C ALA A 33 -11.12 -12.49 -14.87
N VAL A 34 -12.30 -12.11 -15.37
CA VAL A 34 -13.44 -11.74 -14.56
C VAL A 34 -14.53 -12.77 -14.86
N THR A 35 -15.02 -13.44 -13.83
CA THR A 35 -16.15 -14.36 -13.99
C THR A 35 -17.48 -13.61 -14.03
N ALA A 36 -18.52 -14.26 -14.56
CA ALA A 36 -19.89 -13.77 -14.52
C ALA A 36 -20.37 -13.46 -13.08
N GLU A 37 -19.82 -14.13 -12.06
CA GLU A 37 -20.09 -13.88 -10.64
C GLU A 37 -19.33 -12.68 -10.05
N LYS A 38 -18.65 -11.88 -10.87
CA LYS A 38 -17.84 -10.72 -10.44
C LYS A 38 -16.69 -11.09 -9.49
N ARG A 39 -16.10 -12.28 -9.66
CA ARG A 39 -14.79 -12.61 -9.06
C ARG A 39 -13.68 -12.26 -10.03
N ALA A 40 -12.60 -11.67 -9.54
CA ALA A 40 -11.41 -11.37 -10.31
C ALA A 40 -10.35 -12.45 -10.07
N PHE A 41 -9.80 -12.97 -11.16
CA PHE A 41 -8.74 -13.98 -11.15
C PHE A 41 -7.42 -13.31 -11.49
N PHE A 42 -6.42 -13.62 -10.67
CA PHE A 42 -5.09 -13.09 -10.75
C PHE A 42 -4.09 -14.25 -10.84
N LEU A 43 -3.30 -14.27 -11.91
CA LEU A 43 -2.17 -15.20 -12.04
C LEU A 43 -0.91 -14.38 -12.27
N GLN A 44 -0.01 -14.33 -11.28
CA GLN A 44 1.32 -13.73 -11.47
C GLN A 44 2.38 -14.56 -10.78
N HIS A 45 3.28 -15.07 -11.60
CA HIS A 45 4.68 -15.15 -11.26
C HIS A 45 5.45 -14.81 -12.54
N HIS A 46 6.11 -13.66 -12.59
CA HIS A 46 7.12 -13.38 -13.61
C HIS A 46 8.14 -12.36 -13.08
N GLN A 47 9.38 -12.82 -12.92
CA GLN A 47 10.52 -12.04 -12.40
C GLN A 47 10.91 -10.84 -13.28
N LYS A 48 10.59 -10.86 -14.60
CA LYS A 48 11.20 -9.92 -15.56
C LYS A 48 10.34 -8.66 -15.83
N TYR A 49 9.14 -8.55 -15.26
CA TYR A 49 8.33 -7.33 -15.35
C TYR A 49 7.97 -6.83 -13.95
N ARG A 50 8.72 -5.84 -13.47
CA ARG A 50 8.48 -5.06 -12.22
C ARG A 50 7.19 -4.22 -12.26
N ARG A 51 6.18 -4.63 -13.02
CA ARG A 51 4.97 -3.84 -13.24
C ARG A 51 3.78 -4.63 -12.74
N GLN A 52 3.08 -4.07 -11.76
CA GLN A 52 1.76 -4.52 -11.38
C GLN A 52 0.88 -4.27 -12.61
N PHE A 53 0.07 -5.25 -12.95
CA PHE A 53 -1.24 -4.90 -13.42
C PHE A 53 -2.12 -5.14 -12.19
N PHE A 54 -2.94 -4.15 -11.83
CA PHE A 54 -4.25 -4.40 -11.22
C PHE A 54 -5.00 -5.41 -12.10
N VAL A 55 -6.29 -5.72 -11.86
CA VAL A 55 -7.12 -6.09 -13.03
C VAL A 55 -6.70 -5.10 -14.11
N PRO A 56 -6.05 -5.53 -15.24
CA PRO A 56 -5.28 -4.62 -16.07
C PRO A 56 -6.16 -3.40 -16.20
N PRO A 57 -5.74 -2.19 -15.81
CA PRO A 57 -6.65 -1.08 -15.62
C PRO A 57 -7.78 -1.07 -16.66
N SER A 58 -7.42 -1.35 -17.91
CA SER A 58 -8.28 -1.77 -19.02
C SER A 58 -9.33 -2.88 -18.74
N LEU A 59 -8.99 -4.12 -18.41
CA LEU A 59 -9.94 -5.22 -18.17
C LEU A 59 -10.89 -4.96 -16.98
N GLY A 60 -10.41 -4.35 -15.89
CA GLY A 60 -11.26 -4.02 -14.74
C GLY A 60 -12.24 -2.91 -15.07
N LEU A 61 -11.73 -1.82 -15.66
CA LEU A 61 -12.55 -0.73 -16.16
C LEU A 61 -13.53 -1.18 -17.26
N ARG A 62 -13.13 -2.09 -18.16
CA ARG A 62 -14.01 -2.66 -19.20
C ARG A 62 -15.25 -3.35 -18.61
N HIS A 63 -15.15 -3.88 -17.39
CA HIS A 63 -16.25 -4.50 -16.68
C HIS A 63 -16.81 -3.64 -15.53
N GLY A 64 -16.29 -2.43 -15.32
CA GLY A 64 -16.65 -1.58 -14.19
C GLY A 64 -16.36 -2.20 -12.84
N LEU A 65 -15.22 -2.90 -12.70
CA LEU A 65 -14.83 -3.63 -11.49
C LEU A 65 -13.40 -3.30 -11.04
N ALA A 66 -13.19 -3.29 -9.72
CA ALA A 66 -11.89 -3.21 -9.07
C ALA A 66 -11.81 -4.14 -7.85
N THR A 67 -10.60 -4.49 -7.40
CA THR A 67 -10.37 -5.12 -6.10
C THR A 67 -9.43 -4.24 -5.27
N VAL A 68 -9.33 -4.51 -3.97
CA VAL A 68 -8.37 -3.83 -3.10
C VAL A 68 -6.95 -4.22 -3.52
N GLY A 69 -6.09 -3.21 -3.66
CA GLY A 69 -4.67 -3.35 -3.98
C GLY A 69 -3.83 -2.34 -3.21
N GLY A 70 -2.58 -2.16 -3.62
CA GLY A 70 -1.67 -1.16 -3.07
C GLY A 70 -1.95 0.27 -3.55
N THR A 71 -1.10 1.21 -3.16
CA THR A 71 -1.16 2.63 -3.52
C THR A 71 -0.22 3.02 -4.66
N VAL A 72 0.71 2.12 -5.02
CA VAL A 72 1.74 2.31 -6.07
C VAL A 72 1.67 1.18 -7.09
N ASN A 73 1.66 1.51 -8.39
CA ASN A 73 1.48 0.53 -9.48
C ASN A 73 2.70 -0.35 -9.81
N LEU A 74 3.84 -0.15 -9.15
CA LEU A 74 5.05 -0.97 -9.35
C LEU A 74 5.15 -2.12 -8.34
N THR A 75 4.25 -2.18 -7.35
CA THR A 75 4.30 -3.16 -6.28
C THR A 75 3.84 -4.54 -6.76
N GLY A 76 4.60 -5.59 -6.46
CA GLY A 76 4.22 -6.96 -6.80
C GLY A 76 3.01 -7.43 -5.97
N MET A 77 1.98 -7.98 -6.63
CA MET A 77 0.75 -8.42 -5.96
C MET A 77 0.96 -9.61 -5.02
N GLY A 78 1.86 -10.53 -5.36
CA GLY A 78 2.12 -11.72 -4.55
C GLY A 78 2.59 -11.34 -3.14
N GLY A 79 3.66 -10.55 -3.04
CA GLY A 79 4.18 -10.08 -1.75
C GLY A 79 3.17 -9.18 -1.01
N LEU A 80 2.55 -8.24 -1.72
CA LEU A 80 1.54 -7.34 -1.16
C LEU A 80 0.38 -8.12 -0.52
N THR A 81 -0.17 -9.11 -1.22
CA THR A 81 -1.26 -9.96 -0.72
C THR A 81 -0.80 -10.82 0.44
N LEU A 82 0.31 -11.54 0.27
CA LEU A 82 0.79 -12.49 1.29
C LEU A 82 1.25 -11.80 2.58
N GLY A 83 1.49 -10.49 2.58
CA GLY A 83 1.73 -9.70 3.80
C GLY A 83 0.52 -8.89 4.30
N GLY A 84 -0.66 -9.06 3.71
CA GLY A 84 -1.91 -8.41 4.11
C GLY A 84 -2.44 -7.42 3.08
N GLY A 85 -1.63 -6.42 2.73
CA GLY A 85 -1.95 -5.43 1.68
C GLY A 85 -3.05 -4.42 2.05
N TYR A 86 -2.86 -3.15 1.72
CA TYR A 86 -3.93 -2.14 1.78
C TYR A 86 -3.69 -1.02 0.76
N GLY A 87 -4.71 -0.20 0.51
CA GLY A 87 -4.61 0.98 -0.35
C GLY A 87 -5.91 1.78 -0.41
N TYR A 88 -6.12 2.53 -1.50
CA TYR A 88 -7.21 3.50 -1.64
C TYR A 88 -8.62 2.94 -1.38
N LEU A 89 -8.85 1.66 -1.69
CA LEU A 89 -10.15 1.02 -1.50
C LEU A 89 -10.30 0.31 -0.15
N SER A 90 -9.25 0.31 0.69
CA SER A 90 -9.27 -0.43 1.94
C SER A 90 -10.22 0.14 2.99
N GLY A 91 -10.44 1.46 2.97
CA GLY A 91 -11.43 2.09 3.84
C GLY A 91 -12.85 1.55 3.63
N ALA A 92 -13.20 1.20 2.39
CA ALA A 92 -14.52 0.69 2.02
C ALA A 92 -14.63 -0.85 2.08
N TYR A 93 -13.55 -1.56 1.73
CA TYR A 93 -13.60 -3.00 1.48
C TYR A 93 -12.60 -3.85 2.30
N GLY A 94 -11.85 -3.25 3.22
CA GLY A 94 -10.88 -3.95 4.07
C GLY A 94 -9.51 -4.13 3.40
N THR A 95 -8.66 -4.97 3.97
CA THR A 95 -7.34 -5.27 3.42
C THR A 95 -7.43 -6.12 2.13
N VAL A 96 -6.30 -6.30 1.45
CA VAL A 96 -6.24 -7.14 0.24
C VAL A 96 -6.59 -8.60 0.60
N VAL A 97 -6.14 -9.07 1.77
CA VAL A 97 -6.45 -10.43 2.26
C VAL A 97 -7.90 -10.62 2.69
N ASP A 98 -8.61 -9.58 3.09
CA ASP A 98 -10.07 -9.64 3.35
C ASP A 98 -10.87 -9.88 2.07
N ASN A 99 -10.26 -9.60 0.93
CA ASN A 99 -10.85 -9.78 -0.39
C ASN A 99 -10.35 -11.04 -1.11
N LEU A 100 -9.44 -11.80 -0.49
CA LEU A 100 -8.94 -13.05 -1.04
C LEU A 100 -9.99 -14.15 -0.85
N LEU A 101 -10.29 -14.89 -1.93
CA LEU A 101 -11.27 -15.99 -1.94
C LEU A 101 -10.59 -17.36 -1.97
N SER A 102 -9.49 -17.48 -2.71
CA SER A 102 -8.67 -18.68 -2.77
C SER A 102 -7.29 -18.40 -3.36
N VAL A 103 -6.36 -19.32 -3.14
CA VAL A 103 -5.06 -19.35 -3.83
C VAL A 103 -4.79 -20.74 -4.40
N GLN A 104 -4.06 -20.80 -5.50
CA GLN A 104 -3.38 -22.01 -5.93
C GLN A 104 -1.92 -21.90 -5.51
N MET A 105 -1.36 -22.95 -4.90
CA MET A 105 0.02 -22.91 -4.44
C MET A 105 0.74 -24.25 -4.58
N VAL A 106 2.05 -24.15 -4.79
CA VAL A 106 2.99 -25.27 -4.81
C VAL A 106 3.56 -25.42 -3.40
N LEU A 107 3.32 -26.58 -2.78
CA LEU A 107 3.90 -26.92 -1.48
C LEU A 107 5.37 -27.34 -1.61
N ALA A 108 6.07 -27.43 -0.48
CA ALA A 108 7.45 -27.94 -0.43
C ALA A 108 7.58 -29.39 -0.98
N SER A 109 6.50 -30.18 -0.91
CA SER A 109 6.43 -31.52 -1.52
C SER A 109 6.44 -31.49 -3.06
N GLY A 110 6.14 -30.33 -3.66
CA GLY A 110 5.88 -30.17 -5.09
C GLY A 110 4.41 -30.40 -5.49
N GLU A 111 3.52 -30.69 -4.53
CA GLU A 111 2.09 -30.81 -4.79
C GLU A 111 1.48 -29.43 -5.09
N ILE A 112 0.57 -29.38 -6.06
CA ILE A 112 -0.21 -28.19 -6.41
C ILE A 112 -1.60 -28.33 -5.78
N ILE A 113 -1.92 -27.45 -4.85
CA ILE A 113 -3.21 -27.46 -4.15
C ILE A 113 -3.97 -26.15 -4.32
N THR A 114 -5.28 -26.21 -4.15
CA THR A 114 -6.14 -25.03 -4.01
C THR A 114 -6.49 -24.84 -2.55
N VAL A 115 -6.23 -23.64 -2.03
CA VAL A 115 -6.43 -23.27 -0.63
C VAL A 115 -7.50 -22.19 -0.54
N SER A 116 -8.50 -22.40 0.31
CA SER A 116 -9.67 -21.52 0.50
C SER A 116 -10.30 -21.77 1.88
N GLU A 117 -11.35 -21.04 2.24
CA GLU A 117 -12.11 -21.29 3.48
C GLU A 117 -12.70 -22.72 3.55
N ARG A 118 -12.93 -23.37 2.41
CA ARG A 118 -13.50 -24.73 2.33
C ARG A 118 -12.46 -25.82 2.11
N GLN A 119 -11.24 -25.46 1.73
CA GLN A 119 -10.16 -26.39 1.39
C GLN A 119 -8.87 -25.92 2.05
N TYR A 120 -8.36 -26.68 3.02
CA TYR A 120 -7.21 -26.30 3.84
C TYR A 120 -7.42 -24.95 4.57
N PRO A 121 -8.49 -24.79 5.39
CA PRO A 121 -8.83 -23.52 6.03
C PRO A 121 -7.71 -22.94 6.91
N GLU A 122 -6.96 -23.79 7.61
CA GLU A 122 -5.80 -23.38 8.42
C GLU A 122 -4.69 -22.78 7.55
N LEU A 123 -4.43 -23.39 6.39
CA LEU A 123 -3.47 -22.87 5.42
C LEU A 123 -3.99 -21.58 4.77
N PHE A 124 -5.30 -21.48 4.53
CA PHE A 124 -5.92 -20.27 4.01
C PHE A 124 -5.84 -19.10 5.00
N TRP A 125 -5.96 -19.39 6.29
CA TRP A 125 -5.70 -18.42 7.36
C TRP A 125 -4.23 -17.98 7.36
N ALA A 126 -3.29 -18.90 7.20
CA ALA A 126 -1.85 -18.61 7.19
C ALA A 126 -1.43 -17.74 5.99
N VAL A 127 -1.82 -18.09 4.76
CA VAL A 127 -1.42 -17.33 3.56
C VAL A 127 -1.93 -15.88 3.55
N ARG A 128 -2.94 -15.56 4.37
CA ARG A 128 -3.48 -14.21 4.56
C ARG A 128 -2.66 -13.37 5.58
N ARG A 129 -1.31 -13.41 5.48
CA ARG A 129 -0.27 -12.52 6.08
C ARG A 129 1.07 -13.21 6.37
N ALA A 130 1.15 -14.55 6.40
CA ALA A 130 2.39 -15.27 6.71
C ALA A 130 3.48 -15.21 5.61
N GLY A 131 3.34 -14.35 4.61
CA GLY A 131 4.30 -14.22 3.51
C GLY A 131 4.41 -15.51 2.70
N ALA A 132 5.62 -15.81 2.23
CA ALA A 132 5.92 -17.01 1.45
C ALA A 132 6.22 -18.25 2.33
N ALA A 133 5.92 -18.22 3.62
CA ALA A 133 6.32 -19.27 4.56
C ALA A 133 5.70 -20.64 4.27
N SER A 134 4.52 -20.68 3.65
CA SER A 134 3.74 -21.91 3.48
C SER A 134 3.82 -22.53 2.08
N GLY A 135 4.55 -21.91 1.14
CA GLY A 135 4.70 -22.39 -0.24
C GLY A 135 4.73 -21.25 -1.26
N VAL A 136 4.78 -21.63 -2.55
CA VAL A 136 4.78 -20.67 -3.66
C VAL A 136 3.37 -20.53 -4.22
N VAL A 137 2.75 -19.37 -4.01
CA VAL A 137 1.44 -19.09 -4.61
C VAL A 137 1.60 -18.75 -6.10
N THR A 138 0.87 -19.46 -6.94
CA THR A 138 0.87 -19.31 -8.41
C THR A 138 -0.36 -18.56 -8.92
N GLU A 139 -1.51 -18.69 -8.22
CA GLU A 139 -2.78 -18.03 -8.55
C GLU A 139 -3.43 -17.46 -7.29
N PHE A 140 -4.03 -16.28 -7.42
CA PHE A 140 -4.88 -15.65 -6.41
C PHE A 140 -6.26 -15.38 -7.02
N VAL A 141 -7.31 -15.60 -6.25
CA VAL A 141 -8.69 -15.27 -6.64
C VAL A 141 -9.23 -14.25 -5.65
N PHE A 142 -9.70 -13.12 -6.15
CA PHE A 142 -10.19 -12.01 -5.33
C PHE A 142 -11.67 -11.73 -5.59
N ARG A 143 -12.33 -11.21 -4.56
CA ARG A 143 -13.63 -10.55 -4.68
C ARG A 143 -13.45 -9.23 -5.42
N ALA A 144 -14.24 -8.98 -6.45
CA ALA A 144 -14.27 -7.69 -7.12
C ALA A 144 -15.48 -6.87 -6.66
N HIS A 145 -15.31 -5.55 -6.68
CA HIS A 145 -16.28 -4.53 -6.31
C HIS A 145 -16.58 -3.65 -7.50
N LYS A 146 -17.77 -3.06 -7.53
CA LYS A 146 -18.14 -2.12 -8.59
C LYS A 146 -17.24 -0.89 -8.53
N GLN A 147 -16.67 -0.54 -9.68
CA GLN A 147 -15.89 0.67 -9.92
C GLN A 147 -16.13 1.12 -11.37
N GLU A 148 -17.37 1.54 -11.65
CA GLU A 148 -17.82 2.01 -12.96
C GLU A 148 -17.49 3.50 -13.17
N ASN A 149 -17.43 4.26 -12.07
CA ASN A 149 -17.28 5.71 -12.09
C ASN A 149 -15.81 6.12 -11.99
N LEU A 150 -15.53 7.31 -12.55
CA LEU A 150 -14.31 8.06 -12.25
C LEU A 150 -14.24 8.37 -10.75
N VAL A 151 -13.02 8.57 -10.27
CA VAL A 151 -12.72 8.99 -8.90
C VAL A 151 -12.15 10.39 -8.91
N TRP A 152 -12.37 11.13 -7.84
CA TRP A 152 -11.74 12.42 -7.66
C TRP A 152 -10.39 12.21 -6.97
N ALA A 153 -9.30 12.71 -7.55
CA ALA A 153 -7.99 12.61 -6.94
C ALA A 153 -7.10 13.81 -7.30
N SER A 154 -6.11 14.07 -6.45
CA SER A 154 -5.15 15.15 -6.67
C SER A 154 -3.81 14.84 -6.02
N MET A 155 -2.74 15.29 -6.68
CA MET A 155 -1.47 15.59 -6.05
C MET A 155 -1.42 17.08 -5.75
N LEU A 156 -1.25 17.40 -4.48
CA LEU A 156 -1.07 18.75 -3.97
C LEU A 156 0.35 18.90 -3.41
N ALA A 157 0.91 20.10 -3.51
CA ALA A 157 2.14 20.45 -2.81
C ALA A 157 1.94 21.76 -2.08
N PHE A 158 2.38 21.84 -0.82
CA PHE A 158 2.25 23.04 0.01
C PHE A 158 3.59 23.43 0.62
N PRO A 159 3.79 24.72 0.95
CA PRO A 159 4.90 25.12 1.79
C PRO A 159 4.74 24.54 3.21
N PRO A 160 5.85 24.39 3.97
CA PRO A 160 5.83 23.74 5.28
C PRO A 160 4.91 24.38 6.33
N ASP A 161 4.65 25.69 6.24
CA ASP A 161 3.78 26.42 7.17
C ASP A 161 2.31 25.98 7.11
N LYS A 162 1.92 25.21 6.10
CA LYS A 162 0.56 24.66 5.96
C LYS A 162 0.38 23.29 6.60
N LEU A 163 1.43 22.67 7.12
CA LEU A 163 1.41 21.29 7.63
C LEU A 163 0.28 21.05 8.66
N SER A 164 0.12 21.95 9.63
CA SER A 164 -0.92 21.84 10.65
C SER A 164 -2.33 21.74 10.05
N SER A 165 -2.71 22.68 9.18
CA SER A 165 -4.03 22.70 8.53
C SER A 165 -4.27 21.47 7.63
N ILE A 166 -3.22 20.94 7.01
CA ILE A 166 -3.30 19.71 6.21
C ILE A 166 -3.59 18.50 7.10
N LEU A 167 -2.90 18.40 8.26
CA LEU A 167 -3.12 17.32 9.22
C LEU A 167 -4.50 17.40 9.90
N GLU A 168 -4.98 18.60 10.20
CA GLU A 168 -6.35 18.83 10.69
C GLU A 168 -7.39 18.33 9.67
N CYS A 169 -7.21 18.68 8.39
CA CYS A 169 -8.05 18.18 7.32
C CYS A 169 -7.97 16.65 7.20
N ALA A 170 -6.77 16.07 7.25
CA ALA A 170 -6.58 14.61 7.18
C ALA A 170 -7.29 13.88 8.34
N ASN A 171 -7.17 14.40 9.57
CA ASN A 171 -7.86 13.89 10.77
C ASN A 171 -9.40 13.99 10.63
N HIS A 172 -9.91 15.06 10.02
CA HIS A 172 -11.34 15.20 9.77
C HIS A 172 -11.85 14.23 8.70
N VAL A 173 -11.15 14.17 7.55
CA VAL A 173 -11.54 13.37 6.39
C VAL A 173 -11.60 11.88 6.69
N ILE A 174 -10.62 11.35 7.43
CA ILE A 174 -10.58 9.92 7.78
C ILE A 174 -11.77 9.50 8.66
N ASP A 175 -12.26 10.40 9.51
CA ASP A 175 -13.40 10.19 10.40
C ASP A 175 -14.74 10.23 9.64
N VAL A 176 -14.95 11.28 8.83
CA VAL A 176 -16.26 11.54 8.21
C VAL A 176 -16.50 10.82 6.89
N SER A 177 -15.44 10.44 6.16
CA SER A 177 -15.57 9.84 4.83
C SER A 177 -16.04 8.39 4.81
N LYS A 178 -16.06 7.72 5.97
CA LYS A 178 -16.50 6.32 6.11
C LYS A 178 -15.84 5.36 5.12
N GLY A 179 -14.59 5.64 4.76
CA GLY A 179 -13.79 4.81 3.85
C GLY A 179 -13.89 5.15 2.36
N GLU A 180 -14.63 6.19 2.00
CA GLU A 180 -14.71 6.71 0.61
C GLU A 180 -13.50 7.58 0.25
N ALA A 181 -12.81 8.13 1.25
CA ALA A 181 -11.68 9.03 1.05
C ALA A 181 -10.37 8.47 1.63
N THR A 182 -9.26 8.95 1.10
CA THR A 182 -7.92 8.73 1.64
C THR A 182 -7.12 10.02 1.51
N THR A 183 -6.33 10.32 2.53
CA THR A 183 -5.35 11.41 2.51
C THR A 183 -3.98 10.81 2.80
N MET A 184 -2.97 11.18 2.02
CA MET A 184 -1.59 10.88 2.34
C MET A 184 -0.82 12.18 2.46
N VAL A 185 -0.09 12.34 3.55
CA VAL A 185 0.70 13.55 3.85
C VAL A 185 2.16 13.16 3.88
N GLY A 186 2.92 13.65 2.91
CA GLY A 186 4.30 13.29 2.66
C GLY A 186 5.26 14.46 2.80
N PHE A 187 6.46 14.19 3.32
CA PHE A 187 7.56 15.14 3.33
C PHE A 187 8.50 14.80 2.19
N ALA A 188 8.68 15.74 1.27
CA ALA A 188 9.50 15.51 0.10
C ALA A 188 10.26 16.77 -0.28
N THR A 189 11.36 16.58 -1.01
CA THR A 189 12.13 17.66 -1.61
C THR A 189 12.25 17.37 -3.11
N PRO A 190 11.52 18.12 -3.97
CA PRO A 190 11.33 17.75 -5.37
C PRO A 190 12.63 17.79 -6.21
N GLN A 191 13.57 18.68 -5.90
CA GLN A 191 14.88 18.81 -6.58
C GLN A 191 15.95 19.39 -5.66
N LEU A 192 17.23 19.18 -5.99
CA LEU A 192 18.36 19.90 -5.39
C LEU A 192 18.10 21.40 -5.55
N ASP A 193 18.18 22.15 -4.45
CA ASP A 193 17.93 23.60 -4.35
C ASP A 193 16.48 24.09 -4.19
N LEU A 194 15.47 23.22 -4.29
CA LEU A 194 14.10 23.59 -3.93
C LEU A 194 13.83 23.34 -2.43
N PRO A 195 13.08 24.23 -1.74
CA PRO A 195 12.71 23.99 -0.35
C PRO A 195 11.84 22.73 -0.23
N SER A 196 12.00 22.02 0.88
CA SER A 196 11.13 20.90 1.21
C SER A 196 9.68 21.35 1.29
N CYS A 197 8.78 20.50 0.80
CA CYS A 197 7.36 20.78 0.75
C CYS A 197 6.55 19.64 1.39
N ILE A 198 5.28 19.92 1.65
CA ILE A 198 4.31 18.93 2.09
C ILE A 198 3.57 18.44 0.84
N MET A 199 3.93 17.25 0.38
CA MET A 199 3.22 16.56 -0.70
C MET A 199 1.97 15.92 -0.13
N THR A 200 0.81 16.23 -0.68
CA THR A 200 -0.45 15.64 -0.22
C THR A 200 -1.13 14.94 -1.39
N VAL A 201 -1.39 13.63 -1.24
CA VAL A 201 -2.23 12.88 -2.18
C VAL A 201 -3.61 12.75 -1.57
N VAL A 202 -4.63 13.15 -2.31
CA VAL A 202 -6.03 13.01 -1.91
C VAL A 202 -6.78 12.15 -2.91
N PHE A 203 -7.66 11.31 -2.38
CA PHE A 203 -8.52 10.41 -3.14
C PHE A 203 -9.93 10.45 -2.54
N TYR A 204 -10.94 10.48 -3.42
CA TYR A 204 -12.34 10.31 -3.06
C TYR A 204 -13.07 9.48 -4.13
N ASN A 205 -13.66 8.37 -3.70
CA ASN A 205 -14.44 7.50 -4.58
C ASN A 205 -15.90 7.97 -4.67
N GLY A 206 -16.12 9.08 -5.36
CA GLY A 206 -17.46 9.65 -5.51
C GLY A 206 -17.47 10.93 -6.34
N PRO A 207 -18.62 11.66 -6.34
CA PRO A 207 -18.78 12.87 -7.14
C PRO A 207 -17.81 13.98 -6.75
N GLU A 208 -17.36 14.74 -7.75
CA GLU A 208 -16.44 15.87 -7.57
C GLU A 208 -16.95 16.91 -6.56
N GLN A 209 -18.25 17.19 -6.54
CA GLN A 209 -18.84 18.18 -5.63
C GLN A 209 -18.64 17.80 -4.16
N SER A 210 -18.87 16.52 -3.82
CA SER A 210 -18.67 16.01 -2.45
C SER A 210 -17.19 16.03 -2.10
N ALA A 211 -16.31 15.66 -3.03
CA ALA A 211 -14.87 15.70 -2.82
C ALA A 211 -14.37 17.13 -2.56
N LYS A 212 -14.78 18.10 -3.38
CA LYS A 212 -14.42 19.52 -3.21
C LYS A 212 -14.90 20.09 -1.88
N ALA A 213 -16.09 19.71 -1.43
CA ALA A 213 -16.59 20.12 -0.12
C ALA A 213 -15.77 19.51 1.01
N LEU A 214 -15.43 18.21 0.90
CA LEU A 214 -14.67 17.48 1.89
C LEU A 214 -13.22 17.99 2.03
N PHE A 215 -12.57 18.32 0.91
CA PHE A 215 -11.19 18.81 0.85
C PHE A 215 -11.07 20.34 0.74
N GLU A 216 -12.18 21.07 0.88
CA GLU A 216 -12.21 22.54 0.80
C GLU A 216 -11.15 23.22 1.68
N PRO A 217 -10.92 22.80 2.94
CA PRO A 217 -9.97 23.47 3.83
C PRO A 217 -8.55 23.53 3.27
N ILE A 218 -8.08 22.49 2.58
CA ILE A 218 -6.73 22.45 1.99
C ILE A 218 -6.69 23.03 0.57
N LEU A 219 -7.79 22.96 -0.19
CA LEU A 219 -7.87 23.54 -1.53
C LEU A 219 -7.79 25.08 -1.48
N LYS A 220 -8.18 25.71 -0.38
CA LYS A 220 -8.08 27.16 -0.15
C LYS A 220 -6.71 27.64 0.35
N LEU A 221 -5.76 26.75 0.62
CA LEU A 221 -4.44 27.11 1.17
C LEU A 221 -3.41 27.51 0.10
N ASP A 222 -3.85 27.75 -1.14
CA ASP A 222 -3.02 28.17 -2.27
C ASP A 222 -1.84 27.20 -2.55
N PRO A 223 -2.14 25.95 -2.95
CA PRO A 223 -1.12 24.93 -3.18
C PRO A 223 -0.14 25.32 -4.30
N LEU A 224 1.15 24.99 -4.09
CA LEU A 224 2.23 25.13 -5.07
C LEU A 224 2.02 24.23 -6.31
N LEU A 225 1.35 23.10 -6.12
CA LEU A 225 0.97 22.16 -7.17
C LEU A 225 -0.48 21.74 -6.92
N ASN A 226 -1.30 21.71 -7.97
CA ASN A 226 -2.65 21.17 -7.88
C ASN A 226 -3.02 20.44 -9.18
N THR A 227 -3.14 19.12 -9.11
CA THR A 227 -3.51 18.27 -10.26
C THR A 227 -4.93 17.72 -10.16
N THR A 228 -5.81 18.42 -9.45
CA THR A 228 -7.17 17.94 -9.15
C THR A 228 -7.94 17.60 -10.42
N ALA A 229 -8.44 16.37 -10.50
CA ALA A 229 -9.28 15.92 -11.60
C ALA A 229 -10.18 14.75 -11.20
N MET A 230 -11.24 14.54 -11.99
CA MET A 230 -11.91 13.25 -12.08
C MET A 230 -11.12 12.36 -13.04
N ILE A 231 -10.60 11.24 -12.55
CA ILE A 231 -9.76 10.32 -13.31
C ILE A 231 -10.23 8.87 -13.18
N PRO A 232 -9.89 7.98 -14.12
CA PRO A 232 -10.08 6.55 -13.94
C PRO A 232 -9.36 6.07 -12.67
N TYR A 233 -10.01 5.22 -11.86
CA TYR A 233 -9.46 4.71 -10.59
C TYR A 233 -7.99 4.24 -10.68
N PRO A 234 -7.57 3.47 -11.70
CA PRO A 234 -6.21 2.98 -11.75
C PRO A 234 -5.14 4.05 -12.02
N GLU A 235 -5.53 5.23 -12.51
CA GLU A 235 -4.58 6.34 -12.70
C GLU A 235 -4.09 6.91 -11.37
N VAL A 236 -4.88 6.82 -10.30
CA VAL A 236 -4.49 7.25 -8.95
C VAL A 236 -3.22 6.52 -8.47
N ASN A 237 -3.08 5.24 -8.81
CA ASN A 237 -1.92 4.41 -8.46
C ASN A 237 -0.62 4.85 -9.16
N THR A 238 -0.67 5.81 -10.08
CA THR A 238 0.51 6.32 -10.79
C THR A 238 1.17 7.52 -10.13
N PHE A 239 0.48 8.15 -9.17
CA PHE A 239 0.92 9.41 -8.55
C PHE A 239 2.26 9.31 -7.81
N HIS A 240 2.62 8.13 -7.32
CA HIS A 240 3.89 7.90 -6.62
C HIS A 240 5.02 7.37 -7.51
N ASN A 241 4.79 7.16 -8.81
CA ASN A 241 5.78 6.51 -9.69
C ASN A 241 7.06 7.31 -9.84
N THR A 242 6.96 8.64 -9.84
CA THR A 242 8.10 9.55 -9.97
C THR A 242 8.98 9.57 -8.72
N ASN A 243 8.48 9.09 -7.57
CA ASN A 243 9.24 9.03 -6.31
C ASN A 243 10.19 7.82 -6.24
N VAL A 244 10.20 6.97 -7.28
CA VAL A 244 10.94 5.70 -7.30
C VAL A 244 11.95 5.66 -8.48
N PRO A 245 12.93 6.58 -8.56
CA PRO A 245 13.90 6.56 -9.66
C PRO A 245 14.79 5.31 -9.60
N ASP A 246 15.16 4.79 -10.77
CA ASP A 246 16.08 3.67 -10.89
C ASP A 246 17.48 4.03 -10.35
N GLY A 247 18.25 3.01 -9.91
CA GLY A 247 19.64 3.16 -9.48
C GLY A 247 19.85 3.62 -8.03
N ALA A 248 18.80 4.06 -7.33
CA ALA A 248 18.90 4.44 -5.91
C ALA A 248 18.99 3.22 -4.99
N ARG A 249 19.84 3.31 -3.97
CA ARG A 249 19.86 2.45 -2.78
C ARG A 249 18.71 2.90 -1.87
N ARG A 250 18.04 1.96 -1.19
CA ARG A 250 16.88 2.26 -0.34
C ARG A 250 16.87 1.43 0.93
N THR A 251 16.31 2.01 1.97
CA THR A 251 15.85 1.29 3.15
C THR A 251 14.46 1.79 3.53
N MET A 252 13.64 0.88 4.04
CA MET A 252 12.29 1.18 4.48
C MET A 252 12.08 0.66 5.90
N LYS A 253 11.38 1.45 6.69
CA LYS A 253 10.74 1.05 7.95
C LYS A 253 9.43 1.80 8.05
N ASP A 254 8.54 1.32 8.88
CA ASP A 254 7.28 1.97 9.17
C ASP A 254 7.01 2.03 10.67
N SER A 255 5.94 2.74 11.00
CA SER A 255 5.25 2.65 12.27
C SER A 255 3.77 2.88 12.04
N THR A 256 2.99 2.79 13.11
CA THR A 256 1.57 3.14 13.09
C THR A 256 1.31 4.35 13.97
N PHE A 257 0.20 5.04 13.69
CA PHE A 257 -0.31 6.14 14.50
C PHE A 257 -1.81 5.99 14.66
N THR A 258 -2.36 6.57 15.73
CA THR A 258 -3.82 6.74 15.89
C THR A 258 -4.24 8.13 15.46
N THR A 259 -5.49 8.29 15.07
CA THR A 259 -6.08 9.59 14.75
C THR A 259 -6.95 10.09 15.90
N PRO A 260 -6.93 11.39 16.23
CA PRO A 260 -6.15 12.44 15.57
C PRO A 260 -4.64 12.35 15.87
N VAL A 261 -3.80 12.70 14.90
CA VAL A 261 -2.35 12.78 15.12
C VAL A 261 -1.96 13.95 16.02
N ASP A 262 -0.89 13.80 16.78
CA ASP A 262 -0.24 14.88 17.53
C ASP A 262 0.52 15.80 16.55
N ILE A 263 -0.06 16.96 16.25
CA ILE A 263 0.48 17.89 15.25
C ILE A 263 1.90 18.38 15.62
N PRO A 264 2.18 18.89 16.85
CA PRO A 264 3.54 19.24 17.26
C PRO A 264 4.54 18.08 17.10
N PHE A 265 4.13 16.85 17.36
CA PHE A 265 4.98 15.69 17.11
C PHE A 265 5.30 15.54 15.62
N VAL A 266 4.30 15.63 14.73
CA VAL A 266 4.50 15.50 13.27
C VAL A 266 5.35 16.66 12.72
N GLU A 267 5.19 17.89 13.23
CA GLU A 267 6.08 19.01 12.92
C GLU A 267 7.52 18.74 13.35
N SER A 268 7.73 18.12 14.51
CA SER A 268 9.07 17.69 14.94
C SER A 268 9.68 16.66 13.99
N MET A 269 8.86 15.76 13.42
CA MET A 269 9.32 14.77 12.44
C MET A 269 9.70 15.42 11.11
N PHE A 270 9.00 16.49 10.71
CA PHE A 270 9.36 17.29 9.54
C PHE A 270 10.71 18.01 9.74
N ASN A 271 10.94 18.59 10.93
CA ASN A 271 12.22 19.23 11.24
C ASN A 271 13.39 18.24 11.23
N ASP A 272 13.20 17.04 11.79
CA ASP A 272 14.20 15.97 11.73
C ASP A 272 14.50 15.53 10.28
N TYR A 273 13.45 15.47 9.44
CA TYR A 273 13.59 15.19 8.00
C TYR A 273 14.44 16.24 7.30
N VAL A 274 14.12 17.54 7.48
CA VAL A 274 14.86 18.64 6.86
C VAL A 274 16.33 18.64 7.31
N SER A 275 16.58 18.45 8.61
CA SER A 275 17.95 18.39 9.15
C SER A 275 18.75 17.22 8.55
N PHE A 276 18.11 16.05 8.37
CA PHE A 276 18.77 14.89 7.78
C PHE A 276 19.16 15.10 6.32
N ILE A 277 18.25 15.59 5.48
CA ILE A 277 18.57 15.79 4.06
C ILE A 277 19.58 16.94 3.85
N GLN A 278 19.65 17.91 4.77
CA GLN A 278 20.68 18.95 4.75
C GLN A 278 22.06 18.42 5.16
N SER A 279 22.12 17.54 6.16
CA SER A 279 23.38 16.92 6.60
C SER A 279 23.86 15.81 5.67
N THR A 280 22.94 15.15 4.95
CA THR A 280 23.23 14.09 3.98
C THR A 280 22.55 14.40 2.64
N PRO A 281 23.09 15.30 1.80
CA PRO A 281 22.45 15.71 0.54
C PRO A 281 22.17 14.57 -0.45
N ASP A 282 22.99 13.51 -0.44
CA ASP A 282 22.75 12.30 -1.26
C ASP A 282 21.42 11.61 -0.89
N ALA A 283 20.91 11.82 0.33
CA ALA A 283 19.65 11.26 0.81
C ALA A 283 18.42 12.14 0.52
N GLN A 284 18.53 13.18 -0.32
CA GLN A 284 17.45 14.15 -0.58
C GLN A 284 16.15 13.51 -1.08
N LYS A 285 16.23 12.35 -1.76
CA LYS A 285 15.07 11.60 -2.25
C LYS A 285 14.34 10.80 -1.15
N THR A 286 14.69 11.03 0.11
CA THR A 286 13.98 10.47 1.26
C THR A 286 12.55 10.99 1.30
N LEU A 287 11.62 10.09 1.64
CA LEU A 287 10.20 10.34 1.81
C LEU A 287 9.78 9.85 3.20
N ILE A 288 9.07 10.70 3.93
CA ILE A 288 8.20 10.27 5.04
C ILE A 288 6.78 10.39 4.54
N LEU A 289 5.93 9.37 4.71
CA LEU A 289 4.55 9.40 4.24
C LEU A 289 3.60 8.89 5.32
N TYR A 290 2.69 9.75 5.76
CA TYR A 290 1.58 9.40 6.63
C TYR A 290 0.37 9.03 5.79
N GLU A 291 -0.12 7.80 5.92
CA GLU A 291 -1.25 7.24 5.18
C GLU A 291 -2.51 7.24 6.06
N PHE A 292 -3.39 8.21 5.82
CA PHE A 292 -4.71 8.32 6.46
C PHE A 292 -5.74 7.53 5.64
N ILE A 293 -5.71 6.22 5.81
CA ILE A 293 -6.70 5.29 5.24
C ILE A 293 -7.63 4.87 6.36
N SER A 294 -8.94 5.03 6.17
CA SER A 294 -9.93 4.75 7.22
C SER A 294 -9.82 3.29 7.70
N PRO A 295 -9.62 3.04 9.02
CA PRO A 295 -9.52 1.70 9.55
C PRO A 295 -10.90 1.05 9.76
N HIS A 296 -12.01 1.80 9.64
CA HIS A 296 -13.36 1.32 10.02
C HIS A 296 -13.73 -0.04 9.44
N LYS A 297 -13.52 -0.24 8.12
CA LYS A 297 -13.82 -1.52 7.52
C LYS A 297 -12.85 -2.63 7.94
N ILE A 298 -11.56 -2.30 8.09
CA ILE A 298 -10.52 -3.23 8.55
C ILE A 298 -10.86 -3.74 9.96
N MET A 299 -11.24 -2.83 10.87
CA MET A 299 -11.65 -3.16 12.24
C MET A 299 -12.93 -4.00 12.32
N SER A 300 -13.76 -4.02 11.25
CA SER A 300 -14.97 -4.86 11.22
C SER A 300 -14.67 -6.35 11.07
N VAL A 301 -13.44 -6.71 10.66
CA VAL A 301 -13.01 -8.10 10.53
C VAL A 301 -12.48 -8.59 11.88
N PRO A 302 -12.91 -9.76 12.39
CA PRO A 302 -12.39 -10.28 13.65
C PRO A 302 -10.86 -10.45 13.61
N GLN A 303 -10.19 -10.06 14.69
CA GLN A 303 -8.72 -10.10 14.82
C GLN A 303 -8.10 -11.47 14.53
N ASN A 304 -8.85 -12.56 14.74
CA ASN A 304 -8.41 -13.94 14.51
C ASN A 304 -8.91 -14.53 13.17
N ALA A 305 -9.64 -13.76 12.35
CA ALA A 305 -10.19 -14.27 11.09
C ALA A 305 -9.11 -14.54 10.03
N THR A 306 -7.97 -13.85 10.12
CA THR A 306 -6.79 -14.04 9.28
C THR A 306 -5.53 -13.99 10.14
N SER A 307 -4.36 -14.31 9.57
CA SER A 307 -3.09 -14.11 10.27
C SER A 307 -2.67 -12.64 10.34
N PHE A 308 -3.34 -11.73 9.61
CA PHE A 308 -3.10 -10.29 9.67
C PHE A 308 -3.54 -9.72 11.03
N ALA A 309 -2.57 -9.33 11.86
CA ALA A 309 -2.84 -8.94 13.25
C ALA A 309 -3.02 -7.43 13.46
N ASN A 310 -3.09 -6.62 12.40
CA ASN A 310 -3.13 -5.16 12.51
C ASN A 310 -4.53 -4.60 12.21
N HIS A 311 -5.55 -5.06 12.94
CA HIS A 311 -6.94 -4.57 12.81
C HIS A 311 -7.28 -3.45 13.81
N GLY A 312 -6.30 -2.67 14.27
CA GLY A 312 -6.54 -1.55 15.18
C GLY A 312 -6.94 -0.26 14.47
N PRO A 313 -7.25 0.82 15.22
CA PRO A 313 -7.58 2.14 14.69
C PRO A 313 -6.32 2.89 14.21
N TYR A 314 -5.56 2.24 13.34
CA TYR A 314 -4.22 2.69 12.96
C TYR A 314 -4.18 3.25 11.55
N GLY A 315 -3.56 4.42 11.41
CA GLY A 315 -2.89 4.84 10.17
C GLY A 315 -1.45 4.30 10.13
N ASN A 316 -0.83 4.32 8.96
CA ASN A 316 0.58 3.92 8.79
C ASN A 316 1.45 5.14 8.46
N VAL A 317 2.62 5.21 9.06
CA VAL A 317 3.68 6.13 8.63
C VAL A 317 4.86 5.34 8.13
N VAL A 318 5.23 5.56 6.86
CA VAL A 318 6.37 4.89 6.23
C VAL A 318 7.53 5.86 6.05
N PHE A 319 8.73 5.37 6.35
CA PHE A 319 10.01 6.06 6.20
C PHE A 319 10.77 5.36 5.07
N VAL A 320 10.90 6.04 3.93
CA VAL A 320 11.62 5.55 2.76
C VAL A 320 12.84 6.44 2.56
N THR A 321 13.99 6.00 3.06
CA THR A 321 15.25 6.69 2.81
C THR A 321 15.89 6.16 1.54
N ALA A 322 16.31 7.07 0.67
CA ALA A 322 16.88 6.76 -0.63
C ALA A 322 18.15 7.59 -0.88
N TRP A 323 19.23 6.92 -1.30
CA TRP A 323 20.55 7.51 -1.52
C TRP A 323 21.26 6.79 -2.69
N THR A 324 22.44 7.25 -3.10
CA THR A 324 23.17 6.63 -4.22
C THR A 324 24.54 6.09 -3.81
N ASP A 325 25.26 6.79 -2.94
CA ASP A 325 26.61 6.42 -2.54
C ASP A 325 26.62 5.35 -1.44
N PRO A 326 27.26 4.17 -1.65
CA PRO A 326 27.38 3.16 -0.59
C PRO A 326 28.04 3.69 0.71
N GLU A 327 28.82 4.76 0.70
CA GLU A 327 29.38 5.37 1.92
C GLU A 327 28.29 5.87 2.87
N HIS A 328 27.11 6.26 2.35
CA HIS A 328 25.98 6.70 3.14
C HIS A 328 25.08 5.56 3.66
N ASP A 329 25.43 4.28 3.42
CA ASP A 329 24.62 3.13 3.82
C ASP A 329 24.28 3.13 5.32
N THR A 330 25.28 3.35 6.18
CA THR A 330 25.11 3.28 7.63
C THR A 330 24.23 4.41 8.12
N VAL A 331 24.55 5.66 7.76
CA VAL A 331 23.81 6.85 8.22
C VAL A 331 22.34 6.82 7.77
N CYS A 332 22.08 6.42 6.52
CA CYS A 332 20.72 6.32 5.99
C CYS A 332 19.89 5.23 6.70
N ARG A 333 20.48 4.05 6.91
CA ARG A 333 19.82 2.94 7.60
C ARG A 333 19.55 3.24 9.06
N GLU A 334 20.48 3.89 9.75
CA GLU A 334 20.33 4.30 11.15
C GLU A 334 19.26 5.36 11.32
N TRP A 335 19.28 6.41 10.47
CA TRP A 335 18.26 7.45 10.51
C TRP A 335 16.85 6.85 10.31
N THR A 336 16.68 5.97 9.32
CA THR A 336 15.39 5.30 9.06
C THR A 336 14.88 4.53 10.28
N ARG A 337 15.76 3.76 10.94
CA ARG A 337 15.40 3.03 12.17
C ARG A 337 15.06 3.97 13.33
N ASN A 338 15.80 5.07 13.47
CA ASN A 338 15.57 6.05 14.54
C ASN A 338 14.23 6.77 14.38
N MET A 339 13.86 7.14 13.15
CA MET A 339 12.57 7.75 12.86
C MET A 339 11.40 6.80 13.13
N ALA A 340 11.50 5.55 12.67
CA ALA A 340 10.51 4.52 12.96
C ALA A 340 10.35 4.27 14.48
N ARG A 341 11.47 4.21 15.22
CA ARG A 341 11.48 4.09 16.68
C ARG A 341 10.85 5.31 17.37
N LYS A 342 11.14 6.53 16.89
CA LYS A 342 10.55 7.77 17.42
C LYS A 342 9.02 7.76 17.24
N ALA A 343 8.53 7.38 16.06
CA ALA A 343 7.09 7.22 15.79
C ALA A 343 6.46 6.12 16.66
N ARG A 344 7.10 4.95 16.80
CA ARG A 344 6.63 3.87 17.65
C ARG A 344 6.51 4.29 19.11
N ASN A 345 7.49 5.03 19.63
CA ASN A 345 7.45 5.57 20.99
C ASN A 345 6.30 6.56 21.18
N GLN A 346 5.92 7.32 20.15
CA GLN A 346 4.75 8.21 20.23
C GLN A 346 3.45 7.42 20.26
N LEU A 347 3.32 6.38 19.43
CA LEU A 347 2.17 5.48 19.47
C LEU A 347 2.00 4.83 20.86
N LEU A 348 3.09 4.35 21.47
CA LEU A 348 3.03 3.71 22.79
C LEU A 348 2.53 4.64 23.90
N LYS A 349 2.61 5.96 23.73
CA LYS A 349 2.03 6.95 24.67
C LYS A 349 0.52 7.12 24.50
N THR A 350 0.00 6.85 23.30
CA THR A 350 -1.37 7.18 22.89
C THR A 350 -2.27 5.96 22.74
N ARG A 351 -1.68 4.76 22.65
CA ARG A 351 -2.38 3.51 22.38
C ARG A 351 -3.08 2.92 23.62
N GLY A 352 -4.30 2.39 23.43
CA GLY A 352 -5.02 1.58 24.42
C GLY A 352 -4.61 0.10 24.44
N ALA A 353 -4.84 -0.57 25.57
CA ALA A 353 -4.61 -2.01 25.68
C ALA A 353 -5.56 -2.80 24.74
N GLY A 354 -5.04 -3.76 23.97
CA GLY A 354 -5.85 -4.69 23.15
C GLY A 354 -6.05 -4.35 21.67
N GLU A 355 -5.54 -3.22 21.19
CA GLU A 355 -5.89 -2.68 19.86
C GLU A 355 -5.09 -3.24 18.65
N GLY A 356 -4.62 -4.50 18.62
CA GLY A 356 -3.81 -5.06 17.50
C GLY A 356 -2.32 -4.70 17.55
N VAL A 357 -1.43 -5.24 16.71
CA VAL A 357 0.05 -5.13 16.96
C VAL A 357 0.67 -3.75 16.65
N GLY A 358 0.05 -2.95 15.79
CA GLY A 358 0.55 -1.62 15.40
C GLY A 358 1.79 -1.67 14.51
N GLU A 359 1.95 -2.73 13.72
CA GLU A 359 3.10 -2.99 12.84
C GLU A 359 2.60 -3.62 11.53
N TYR A 360 3.21 -3.23 10.40
CA TYR A 360 2.87 -3.74 9.08
C TYR A 360 4.07 -4.40 8.40
N ALA A 361 4.10 -5.74 8.43
CA ALA A 361 5.24 -6.55 8.00
C ALA A 361 5.73 -6.30 6.55
N ASN A 362 4.85 -5.82 5.66
CA ASN A 362 5.23 -5.51 4.27
C ASN A 362 6.20 -4.32 4.15
N TYR A 363 6.36 -3.51 5.19
CA TYR A 363 7.34 -2.42 5.25
C TYR A 363 8.60 -2.77 6.06
N GLU A 364 8.72 -4.00 6.55
CA GLU A 364 9.93 -4.47 7.20
C GLU A 364 11.05 -4.70 6.17
N GLY A 365 12.03 -3.80 6.14
CA GLY A 365 13.27 -4.03 5.41
C GLY A 365 14.00 -5.30 5.91
N ARG A 366 14.61 -6.06 4.99
CA ARG A 366 15.37 -7.31 5.25
C ARG A 366 16.61 -7.09 6.14
N PHE A 367 16.42 -6.83 7.42
CA PHE A 367 17.45 -7.05 8.43
C PHE A 367 16.73 -7.43 9.72
N PRO A 368 17.10 -8.55 10.36
CA PRO A 368 16.57 -8.90 11.66
C PRO A 368 16.79 -7.72 12.60
N SER A 369 15.76 -7.42 13.41
CA SER A 369 15.95 -6.61 14.60
C SER A 369 17.12 -7.24 15.39
N PRO A 370 18.10 -6.48 15.88
CA PRO A 370 19.12 -7.02 16.79
C PRO A 370 18.54 -7.39 18.18
N TYR A 371 17.21 -7.48 18.30
CA TYR A 371 16.48 -7.85 19.52
C TYR A 371 15.56 -9.07 19.30
N GLU A 372 15.93 -9.97 18.39
CA GLU A 372 15.62 -11.40 18.54
C GLU A 372 16.83 -12.14 19.11
#